data_AF-A0A9C9XB43-F1
#
_entry.id   AF-A0A9C9XB43-F1
#
_cell.length_a   1.000
_cell.length_b   1.000
_cell.length_c   1.000
_cell.angle_alpha   90.00
_cell.angle_beta   90.00
_cell.angle_gamma   90.00
#
_symmetry.space_group_name_H-M   'P 1'
#
loop_
_entity.id
_entity.type
_entity.pdbx_description
1 polymer ?
#
loop_
_entity_poly.entity_id
_entity_poly.type
_entity_poly.pdbx_seq_one_letter_code
_entity_poly.pdbx_strand_id
1 'polypeptide(L)'
;MASTLLPAARAANPENGKSLHDARCRSCHTSIMNGEPDRIYTRENRRIHSLAGLRDQVSRCEANTGIRLDAQQTEDVIDYLNRQFYKFGH
;
A
#
# COMPACT_ATOMS: atom_id res chain seq x y z
N MET A 1 -6.14 -29.54 23.38
CA MET A 1 -5.43 -28.31 23.00
C MET A 1 -5.67 -28.09 21.52
N ALA A 2 -6.42 -27.06 21.14
CA ALA A 2 -6.66 -26.75 19.73
C ALA A 2 -5.46 -25.97 19.21
N SER A 3 -4.56 -26.64 18.48
CA SER A 3 -3.51 -25.97 17.71
C SER A 3 -4.16 -25.22 16.55
N THR A 4 -4.32 -23.91 16.71
CA THR A 4 -4.61 -23.01 15.60
C THR A 4 -3.36 -22.95 14.71
N LEU A 5 -3.41 -23.63 13.56
CA LEU A 5 -2.46 -23.34 12.48
C LEU A 5 -2.70 -21.88 12.08
N LEU A 6 -1.72 -21.01 12.33
CA LEU A 6 -1.70 -19.69 11.71
C LEU A 6 -1.61 -19.88 10.19
N PRO A 7 -2.44 -19.20 9.39
CA PRO A 7 -2.29 -19.22 7.94
C PRO A 7 -0.90 -18.72 7.57
N ALA A 8 -0.19 -19.46 6.72
CA ALA A 8 1.06 -18.97 6.16
C ALA A 8 0.77 -17.73 5.29
N ALA A 9 1.51 -16.64 5.54
CA ALA A 9 1.49 -15.48 4.66
C ALA A 9 1.91 -15.92 3.25
N ARG A 10 1.12 -15.55 2.25
CA ARG A 10 1.41 -15.86 0.85
C ARG A 10 2.38 -14.81 0.30
N ALA A 11 3.12 -15.18 -0.73
CA ALA A 11 3.90 -14.19 -1.48
C ALA A 11 2.98 -13.07 -1.97
N ALA A 12 3.47 -11.83 -1.86
CA ALA A 12 2.72 -10.66 -2.30
C ALA A 12 2.39 -10.74 -3.80
N ASN A 13 1.19 -10.30 -4.17
CA ASN A 13 0.68 -10.26 -5.53
C ASN A 13 0.48 -8.79 -5.97
N PRO A 14 1.40 -8.22 -6.77
CA PRO A 14 1.33 -6.81 -7.16
C PRO A 14 0.14 -6.50 -8.09
N GLU A 15 -0.38 -7.47 -8.83
CA GLU A 15 -1.56 -7.26 -9.68
C GLU A 15 -2.83 -7.10 -8.84
N ASN A 16 -2.95 -7.90 -7.78
CA ASN A 16 -4.01 -7.71 -6.78
C ASN A 16 -3.82 -6.38 -6.03
N GLY A 17 -2.57 -6.06 -5.66
CA GLY A 17 -2.19 -4.80 -5.04
C GLY A 17 -2.61 -3.58 -5.86
N LYS A 18 -2.37 -3.60 -7.16
CA LYS A 18 -2.83 -2.57 -8.09
C LYS A 18 -4.35 -2.43 -8.07
N SER A 19 -5.07 -3.55 -8.16
CA SER A 19 -6.54 -3.54 -8.17
C SER A 19 -7.12 -2.95 -6.88
N LEU A 20 -6.56 -3.32 -5.73
CA LEU A 20 -6.93 -2.79 -4.42
C LEU A 20 -6.61 -1.29 -4.29
N HIS A 21 -5.40 -0.89 -4.68
CA HIS A 21 -4.97 0.49 -4.71
C HIS A 21 -5.94 1.35 -5.54
N ASP A 22 -6.27 0.89 -6.74
CA ASP A 22 -7.11 1.62 -7.67
C ASP A 22 -8.53 1.81 -7.13
N ALA A 23 -9.07 0.79 -6.47
CA ALA A 23 -10.42 0.80 -5.90
C ALA A 23 -10.51 1.57 -4.57
N ARG A 24 -9.46 1.57 -3.75
CA ARG A 24 -9.54 2.03 -2.35
C ARG A 24 -8.76 3.31 -2.08
N CYS A 25 -7.60 3.48 -2.68
CA CYS A 25 -6.68 4.57 -2.32
C CYS A 25 -6.84 5.80 -3.22
N ARG A 26 -7.12 5.58 -4.52
CA ARG A 26 -7.05 6.65 -5.53
C ARG A 26 -8.02 7.80 -5.29
N SER A 27 -9.23 7.57 -4.78
CA SER A 27 -10.21 8.65 -4.58
C SER A 27 -9.67 9.75 -3.66
N CYS A 28 -9.11 9.37 -2.50
CA CYS A 28 -8.51 10.32 -1.58
C CYS A 28 -7.28 11.00 -2.21
N HIS A 29 -6.42 10.23 -2.89
CA HIS A 29 -5.23 10.78 -3.53
C HIS A 29 -5.57 11.78 -4.63
N THR A 30 -6.56 11.49 -5.48
CA THR A 30 -7.10 12.42 -6.48
C THR A 30 -7.55 13.72 -5.80
N SER A 31 -8.28 13.62 -4.68
CA SER A 31 -8.80 14.78 -3.96
C SER A 31 -7.68 15.68 -3.40
N ILE A 32 -6.59 15.10 -2.88
CA ILE A 32 -5.49 15.87 -2.26
C ILE A 32 -4.33 16.19 -3.23
N MET A 33 -4.36 15.64 -4.43
CA MET A 33 -3.35 15.84 -5.48
C MET A 33 -3.93 16.53 -6.73
N ASN A 34 -4.95 17.37 -6.57
CA ASN A 34 -5.51 18.18 -7.64
C ASN A 34 -5.91 17.39 -8.90
N GLY A 35 -6.50 16.20 -8.72
CA GLY A 35 -6.94 15.36 -9.83
C GLY A 35 -5.94 14.29 -10.29
N GLU A 36 -4.71 14.30 -9.76
CA GLU A 36 -3.63 13.41 -10.20
C GLU A 36 -3.21 12.44 -9.07
N PRO A 37 -3.90 11.30 -8.89
CA PRO A 37 -3.74 10.44 -7.71
C PRO A 37 -2.31 9.93 -7.50
N ASP A 38 -1.59 9.63 -8.58
CA ASP A 38 -0.26 9.02 -8.50
C ASP A 38 0.83 10.04 -8.13
N ARG A 39 0.54 11.34 -8.23
CA ARG A 39 1.51 12.39 -7.88
C ARG A 39 1.93 12.34 -6.43
N ILE A 40 1.12 11.79 -5.53
CA ILE A 40 1.48 11.65 -4.11
C ILE A 40 2.77 10.84 -3.91
N TYR A 41 3.06 9.89 -4.81
CA TYR A 41 4.19 8.97 -4.75
C TYR A 41 5.47 9.52 -5.39
N THR A 42 5.34 10.48 -6.31
CA THR A 42 6.44 10.97 -7.16
C THR A 42 6.86 12.41 -6.85
N ARG A 43 6.36 12.99 -5.76
CA ARG A 43 6.72 14.36 -5.33
C ARG A 43 8.23 14.48 -5.07
N GLU A 44 8.80 15.62 -5.45
CA GLU A 44 10.21 15.95 -5.18
C GLU A 44 10.54 15.90 -3.69
N ASN A 45 9.61 16.34 -2.84
CA ASN A 45 9.74 16.31 -1.38
C ASN A 45 9.18 15.01 -0.74
N ARG A 46 9.29 13.86 -1.42
CA ARG A 46 8.82 12.58 -0.85
C ARG A 46 9.51 12.32 0.48
N ARG A 47 8.75 11.80 1.45
CA ARG A 47 9.21 11.53 2.83
C ARG A 47 9.46 10.06 3.13
N ILE A 48 9.05 9.19 2.22
CA ILE A 48 9.14 7.74 2.39
C ILE A 48 10.38 7.26 1.67
N HIS A 49 11.40 6.79 2.40
CA HIS A 49 12.72 6.43 1.85
C HIS A 49 13.12 4.97 2.11
N SER A 50 12.22 4.15 2.65
CA SER A 50 12.44 2.72 2.85
C SER A 50 11.14 1.93 2.68
N LEU A 51 11.28 0.61 2.46
CA LEU A 51 10.14 -0.29 2.39
C LEU A 51 9.35 -0.29 3.71
N ALA A 52 10.05 -0.30 4.85
CA ALA A 52 9.40 -0.18 6.16
C ALA A 52 8.61 1.13 6.30
N GLY A 53 9.18 2.26 5.89
CA GLY A 53 8.46 3.54 5.89
C GLY A 53 7.24 3.55 4.96
N LEU A 54 7.29 2.81 3.85
CA LEU A 54 6.14 2.63 2.97
C LEU A 54 5.03 1.83 3.67
N ARG A 55 5.38 0.73 4.37
CA ARG A 55 4.41 -0.03 5.16
C ARG A 55 3.72 0.85 6.20
N ASP A 56 4.51 1.61 6.96
CA ASP A 56 3.98 2.54 7.97
C ASP A 56 3.05 3.60 7.35
N GLN A 57 3.40 4.11 6.16
CA GLN A 57 2.59 5.10 5.48
C GLN A 57 1.25 4.51 5.00
N VAL A 58 1.24 3.29 4.46
CA VAL A 58 0.01 2.60 4.04
C VAL A 58 -0.91 2.37 5.26
N SER A 59 -0.35 1.89 6.37
CA SER A 59 -1.10 1.70 7.62
C SER A 59 -1.73 3.00 8.14
N ARG A 60 -0.99 4.12 8.07
CA ARG A 60 -1.52 5.45 8.44
C ARG A 60 -2.64 5.90 7.49
N CYS A 61 -2.52 5.63 6.19
CA CYS A 61 -3.57 5.96 5.23
C CYS A 61 -4.86 5.19 5.52
N GLU A 62 -4.77 3.90 5.83
CA GLU A 62 -5.92 3.09 6.26
C GLU A 62 -6.59 3.67 7.50
N ALA A 63 -5.82 3.97 8.54
CA ALA A 63 -6.34 4.54 9.79
C ALA A 63 -7.06 5.89 9.58
N ASN A 64 -6.51 6.77 8.73
CA ASN A 64 -7.06 8.09 8.49
C ASN A 64 -8.31 8.08 7.59
N THR A 65 -8.49 7.05 6.77
CA THR A 65 -9.58 6.96 5.79
C THR A 65 -10.68 5.97 6.20
N GLY A 66 -10.41 5.11 7.18
CA GLY A 66 -11.30 4.00 7.55
C GLY A 66 -11.29 2.85 6.54
N ILE A 67 -10.39 2.87 5.55
CA ILE A 67 -10.13 1.72 4.69
C ILE A 67 -9.57 0.60 5.56
N ARG A 68 -10.05 -0.63 5.33
CA ARG A 68 -9.59 -1.82 6.03
C ARG A 68 -9.11 -2.83 5.00
N LEU A 69 -7.81 -3.06 4.96
CA LEU A 69 -7.18 -4.17 4.26
C LEU A 69 -6.83 -5.26 5.28
N ASP A 70 -6.85 -6.52 4.85
CA ASP A 70 -6.19 -7.57 5.63
C ASP A 70 -4.67 -7.53 5.45
N ALA A 71 -3.94 -8.35 6.22
CA ALA A 71 -2.49 -8.38 6.18
C ALA A 71 -1.93 -8.73 4.79
N GLN A 72 -2.58 -9.64 4.05
CA GLN A 72 -2.12 -10.03 2.72
C GLN A 72 -2.39 -8.93 1.70
N GLN A 73 -3.58 -8.34 1.74
CA GLN A 73 -3.97 -7.22 0.89
C GLN A 73 -3.06 -6.01 1.09
N THR A 74 -2.66 -5.75 2.33
CA THR A 74 -1.71 -4.70 2.68
C THR A 74 -0.36 -4.94 2.00
N GLU A 75 0.19 -6.15 2.14
CA GLU A 75 1.47 -6.52 1.50
C GLU A 75 1.37 -6.49 -0.03
N ASP A 76 0.26 -6.91 -0.62
CA ASP A 76 0.02 -6.82 -2.07
C ASP A 76 0.07 -5.35 -2.55
N VAL A 77 -0.61 -4.43 -1.85
CA VAL A 77 -0.58 -2.99 -2.15
C VAL A 77 0.82 -2.41 -1.97
N ILE A 78 1.53 -2.77 -0.90
CA ILE A 78 2.91 -2.32 -0.66
C ILE A 78 3.83 -2.80 -1.78
N ASP A 79 3.73 -4.07 -2.20
CA ASP A 79 4.53 -4.64 -3.27
C ASP A 79 4.25 -3.94 -4.61
N TYR A 80 2.98 -3.69 -4.94
CA TYR A 80 2.61 -2.87 -6.10
C TYR A 80 3.23 -1.47 -6.04
N LEU A 81 3.01 -0.74 -4.94
CA LEU A 81 3.51 0.63 -4.79
C LEU A 81 5.04 0.67 -4.85
N ASN A 82 5.70 -0.32 -4.24
CA ASN A 82 7.15 -0.44 -4.29
C ASN A 82 7.65 -0.68 -5.71
N ARG A 83 7.10 -1.68 -6.40
CA ARG A 83 7.48 -2.02 -7.77
C ARG A 83 7.18 -0.90 -8.74
N GLN A 84 6.09 -0.16 -8.58
CA GLN A 84 5.70 0.87 -9.55
C GLN A 84 6.42 2.19 -9.30
N PHE A 85 6.47 2.67 -8.06
CA PHE A 85 6.87 4.05 -7.75
C PHE A 85 8.17 4.15 -6.95
N TYR A 86 8.36 3.30 -5.94
CA TYR A 86 9.41 3.54 -4.95
C TYR A 86 10.74 2.84 -5.23
N LYS A 87 10.71 1.66 -5.84
CA LYS A 87 11.85 0.83 -6.25
C LYS A 87 12.84 0.54 -5.13
N PHE A 88 12.35 0.37 -3.90
CA PHE A 88 13.17 -0.18 -2.83
C PHE A 88 13.52 -1.63 -3.15
N GLY A 89 14.73 -2.07 -2.79
CA GLY A 89 15.17 -3.44 -3.00
C GLY A 89 14.20 -4.47 -2.43
N HIS A 90 14.16 -5.63 -3.08
CA HIS A 90 13.47 -6.84 -2.61
C HIS A 90 14.46 -7.78 -1.91
#